data_AF-A0A1I6M3F3-F1
#
_entry.id   AF-A0A1I6M3F3-F1
#
_cell.length_a   1.000
_cell.length_b   1.000
_cell.length_c   1.000
_cell.angle_alpha   90.00
_cell.angle_beta   90.00
_cell.angle_gamma   90.00
#
_symmetry.space_group_name_H-M   'P 1'
#
loop_
_entity.id
_entity.type
_entity.pdbx_description
1 polymer ?
#
loop_
_entity_poly.entity_id
_entity_poly.type
_entity_poly.pdbx_seq_one_letter_code
_entity_poly.pdbx_strand_id
1 'polypeptide(L)'
;MRVRVALVLVLSAVGFGQGVLTPKPGSCRRMVVEGEVAAGRGYEKIIGGGLKVGLEPIAEGWAVRVVPAVGPRDPHDSAELATPPYRSLSPLIVSTGLGFRAQDAVGWNPRRFRYAATPAAHAALQRLYDKVTTAKDPSPADDAELGRLVAAAPEATLEILDAGLIPGTADQVESANAVAVHFTTTAHRIDQPADGKGTPLGKLEWIRFRFSLDVPPGMVPASGIKLVPGSCSIL
;
A
#
# COMPACT_ATOMS: atom_id res chain seq x y z
N MET A 1 -49.10 -67.47 -27.11
CA MET A 1 -48.55 -67.44 -25.73
C MET A 1 -47.44 -66.40 -25.69
N ARG A 2 -47.66 -65.27 -25.00
CA ARG A 2 -46.70 -64.16 -24.90
C ARG A 2 -45.98 -64.23 -23.56
N VAL A 3 -44.67 -64.45 -23.56
CA VAL A 3 -43.80 -64.34 -22.37
C VAL A 3 -43.23 -62.92 -22.32
N ARG A 4 -43.46 -62.21 -21.22
CA ARG A 4 -42.87 -60.90 -20.93
C ARG A 4 -41.58 -61.14 -20.14
N VAL A 5 -40.45 -60.69 -20.66
CA VAL A 5 -39.19 -60.59 -19.91
C VAL A 5 -38.99 -59.12 -19.58
N ALA A 6 -38.98 -58.79 -18.29
CA ALA A 6 -38.69 -57.46 -17.79
C ALA A 6 -37.18 -57.35 -17.52
N LEU A 7 -36.52 -56.42 -18.22
CA LEU A 7 -35.12 -56.08 -18.02
C LEU A 7 -35.05 -54.98 -16.94
N VAL A 8 -34.49 -55.29 -15.78
CA VAL A 8 -34.21 -54.33 -14.71
C VAL A 8 -32.81 -53.75 -14.94
N LEU A 9 -32.75 -52.45 -15.21
CA LEU A 9 -31.51 -51.67 -15.32
C LEU A 9 -31.25 -50.97 -13.98
N VAL A 10 -30.19 -51.39 -13.27
CA VAL A 10 -29.70 -50.72 -12.07
C VAL A 10 -28.53 -49.82 -12.50
N LEU A 11 -28.77 -48.51 -12.58
CA LEU A 11 -27.69 -47.52 -12.70
C LEU A 11 -27.21 -47.12 -11.30
N SER A 12 -26.03 -47.58 -10.93
CA SER A 12 -25.32 -47.11 -9.74
C SER A 12 -24.60 -45.79 -10.07
N ALA A 13 -25.14 -44.66 -9.60
CA ALA A 13 -24.46 -43.37 -9.65
C ALA A 13 -23.41 -43.30 -8.52
N VAL A 14 -22.13 -43.47 -8.87
CA VAL A 14 -21.02 -43.19 -7.95
C VAL A 14 -20.80 -41.68 -7.93
N GLY A 15 -21.37 -41.02 -6.93
CA GLY A 15 -21.14 -39.60 -6.68
C GLY A 15 -19.74 -39.37 -6.10
N PHE A 16 -18.79 -38.99 -6.95
CA PHE A 16 -17.56 -38.34 -6.49
C PHE A 16 -17.87 -36.88 -6.15
N GLY A 17 -18.46 -36.68 -4.97
CA GLY A 17 -18.52 -35.37 -4.33
C GLY A 17 -17.13 -35.01 -3.81
N GLN A 18 -16.22 -34.59 -4.69
CA GLN A 18 -15.09 -33.78 -4.25
C GLN A 18 -15.64 -32.41 -3.87
N GLY A 19 -16.07 -32.31 -2.61
CA GLY A 19 -16.24 -31.03 -1.95
C GLY A 19 -14.89 -30.34 -1.92
N VAL A 20 -14.60 -29.56 -2.96
CA VAL A 20 -13.63 -28.47 -2.85
C VAL A 20 -14.17 -27.63 -1.71
N LEU A 21 -13.49 -27.69 -0.57
CA LEU A 21 -13.68 -26.75 0.53
C LEU A 21 -13.28 -25.38 -0.02
N THR A 22 -14.19 -24.72 -0.73
CA THR A 22 -14.08 -23.30 -1.03
C THR A 22 -13.92 -22.61 0.31
N PRO A 23 -12.78 -21.94 0.58
CA PRO A 23 -12.61 -21.15 1.78
C PRO A 23 -13.82 -20.24 1.86
N LYS A 24 -14.60 -20.37 2.94
CA LYS A 24 -15.71 -19.46 3.20
C LYS A 24 -15.09 -18.05 3.15
N PRO A 25 -15.53 -17.14 2.26
CA PRO A 25 -14.96 -15.80 2.22
C PRO A 25 -15.24 -15.16 3.58
N GLY A 26 -14.24 -15.18 4.46
CA GLY A 26 -14.21 -14.25 5.57
C GLY A 26 -14.31 -12.89 4.92
N SER A 27 -15.35 -12.12 5.25
CA SER A 27 -15.65 -10.85 4.58
C SER A 27 -14.41 -9.97 4.65
N CYS A 28 -13.68 -9.89 3.54
CA CYS A 28 -12.51 -9.05 3.42
C CYS A 28 -12.95 -7.61 3.67
N ARG A 29 -12.24 -6.92 4.54
CA ARG A 29 -12.57 -5.55 4.94
C ARG A 29 -11.36 -4.67 4.69
N ARG A 30 -11.62 -3.41 4.33
CA ARG A 30 -10.62 -2.35 4.31
C ARG A 30 -10.95 -1.29 5.34
N MET A 31 -9.91 -0.81 6.00
CA MET A 31 -9.95 0.42 6.77
C MET A 31 -9.76 1.59 5.83
N VAL A 32 -10.62 2.59 5.95
CA VAL A 32 -10.51 3.83 5.19
C VAL A 32 -10.24 4.98 6.16
N VAL A 33 -9.16 5.71 5.91
CA VAL A 33 -8.77 6.90 6.64
C VAL A 33 -8.59 8.02 5.64
N GLU A 34 -9.29 9.13 5.86
CA GLU A 34 -9.13 10.34 5.04
C GLU A 34 -8.58 11.47 5.89
N GLY A 35 -7.85 12.38 5.24
CA GLY A 35 -7.25 13.53 5.89
C GLY A 35 -6.77 14.56 4.89
N GLU A 36 -6.28 15.66 5.44
CA GLU A 36 -5.59 16.71 4.71
C GLU A 36 -4.33 17.07 5.47
N VAL A 37 -3.25 17.36 4.75
CA VAL A 37 -1.98 17.78 5.35
C VAL A 37 -1.36 18.90 4.52
N ALA A 38 -0.91 19.95 5.21
CA ALA A 38 -0.19 21.07 4.61
C ALA A 38 1.33 20.84 4.66
N ALA A 39 2.07 21.51 3.78
CA ALA A 39 3.52 21.40 3.65
C ALA A 39 4.22 21.62 5.00
N GLY A 40 5.20 20.77 5.31
CA GLY A 40 5.93 20.80 6.58
C GLY A 40 5.12 20.33 7.80
N ARG A 41 3.87 19.88 7.62
CA ARG A 41 3.04 19.29 8.67
C ARG A 41 2.94 17.78 8.48
N GLY A 42 2.74 17.06 9.57
CA GLY A 42 2.43 15.63 9.55
C GLY A 42 0.96 15.33 9.82
N TYR A 43 0.55 14.13 9.48
CA TYR A 43 -0.75 13.55 9.82
C TYR A 43 -0.54 12.15 10.40
N GLU A 44 -1.31 11.79 11.42
CA GLU A 44 -1.30 10.44 11.99
C GLU A 44 -2.71 9.99 12.39
N LYS A 45 -2.98 8.70 12.23
CA LYS A 45 -4.21 8.05 12.70
C LYS A 45 -3.92 6.66 13.24
N ILE A 46 -4.35 6.39 14.47
CA ILE A 46 -4.33 5.03 15.03
C ILE A 46 -5.34 4.19 14.25
N ILE A 47 -4.88 3.05 13.71
CA ILE A 47 -5.70 2.17 12.85
C ILE A 47 -6.13 0.88 13.54
N GLY A 48 -5.51 0.52 14.67
CA GLY A 48 -5.75 -0.74 15.37
C GLY A 48 -4.53 -1.64 15.35
N GLY A 49 -4.60 -2.81 15.97
CA GLY A 49 -3.47 -3.76 16.03
C GLY A 49 -2.19 -3.19 16.67
N GLY A 50 -2.31 -2.11 17.47
CA GLY A 50 -1.15 -1.39 18.03
C GLY A 50 -0.42 -0.49 17.02
N LEU A 51 -1.01 -0.20 15.87
CA LEU A 51 -0.38 0.58 14.79
C LEU A 51 -1.09 1.92 14.55
N LYS A 52 -0.33 2.88 14.03
CA LYS A 52 -0.82 4.10 13.39
C LYS A 52 -0.28 4.22 11.96
N VAL A 53 -1.08 4.80 11.08
CA VAL A 53 -0.70 5.18 9.71
C VAL A 53 -0.62 6.70 9.62
N GLY A 54 0.27 7.22 8.79
CA GLY A 54 0.44 8.66 8.67
C GLY A 54 1.27 9.11 7.49
N LEU A 55 1.33 10.43 7.36
CA LEU A 55 2.24 11.16 6.49
C LEU A 55 3.19 11.94 7.39
N GLU A 56 4.46 11.57 7.37
CA GLU A 56 5.54 12.24 8.09
C GLU A 56 6.15 13.32 7.18
N PRO A 57 6.29 14.57 7.66
CA PRO A 57 6.90 15.62 6.86
C PRO A 57 8.38 15.32 6.65
N ILE A 58 8.81 15.42 5.39
CA ILE A 58 10.22 15.44 4.99
C ILE A 58 10.51 16.78 4.30
N ALA A 59 11.77 17.04 3.94
CA ALA A 59 12.20 18.34 3.42
C ALA A 59 11.32 18.88 2.27
N GLU A 60 10.85 17.99 1.40
CA GLU A 60 10.21 18.32 0.12
C GLU A 60 8.85 17.64 -0.07
N GLY A 61 8.19 17.23 1.01
CA GLY A 61 6.90 16.56 0.96
C GLY A 61 6.66 15.64 2.16
N TRP A 62 6.20 14.42 1.89
CA TRP A 62 5.84 13.46 2.93
C TRP A 62 6.31 12.04 2.65
N ALA A 63 6.63 11.32 3.73
CA ALA A 63 6.80 9.88 3.73
C ALA A 63 5.57 9.21 4.38
N VAL A 64 5.04 8.18 3.72
CA VAL A 64 4.03 7.29 4.28
C VAL A 64 4.67 6.45 5.37
N ARG A 65 4.05 6.45 6.56
CA ARG A 65 4.52 5.68 7.72
C ARG A 65 3.44 4.73 8.20
N VAL A 66 3.85 3.51 8.53
CA VAL A 66 3.08 2.60 9.39
C VAL A 66 3.97 2.18 10.55
N VAL A 67 3.66 2.65 11.74
CA VAL A 67 4.53 2.55 12.92
C VAL A 67 3.73 2.14 14.15
N PRO A 68 4.39 1.66 15.22
CA PRO A 68 3.73 1.45 16.51
C PRO A 68 2.99 2.71 16.98
N ALA A 69 1.77 2.53 17.48
CA ALA A 69 0.96 3.61 18.05
C ALA A 69 1.50 4.09 19.40
N VAL A 70 2.22 3.22 20.12
CA VAL A 70 2.84 3.48 21.42
C VAL A 70 4.24 2.87 21.43
N GLY A 71 5.17 3.54 22.10
CA GLY A 71 6.55 3.08 22.25
C GLY A 71 7.50 3.67 21.22
N PRO A 72 8.78 3.25 21.27
CA PRO A 72 9.78 3.72 20.33
C PRO A 72 9.49 3.21 18.92
N ARG A 73 9.98 3.95 17.93
CA ARG A 73 9.99 3.54 16.54
C ARG A 73 11.30 2.82 16.23
N ASP A 74 11.21 1.68 15.57
CA ASP A 74 12.36 0.96 15.01
C ASP A 74 12.98 1.72 13.83
N PRO A 75 14.26 1.48 13.50
CA PRO A 75 14.94 2.17 12.40
C PRO A 75 14.21 2.07 11.05
N HIS A 76 13.58 0.92 10.77
CA HIS A 76 12.73 0.72 9.61
C HIS A 76 11.26 0.66 10.03
N ASP A 77 10.40 1.30 9.25
CA ASP A 77 8.96 1.24 9.52
C ASP A 77 8.29 0.01 8.87
N SER A 78 7.06 -0.29 9.30
CA SER A 78 6.36 -1.49 8.86
C SER A 78 5.97 -1.47 7.38
N ALA A 79 5.83 -0.28 6.78
CA ALA A 79 5.52 -0.13 5.37
C ALA A 79 6.78 -0.25 4.51
N GLU A 80 7.88 0.36 4.96
CA GLU A 80 9.20 0.30 4.34
C GLU A 80 9.64 -1.15 4.15
N LEU A 81 9.63 -1.94 5.22
CA LEU A 81 10.04 -3.35 5.18
C LEU A 81 9.19 -4.21 4.23
N ALA A 82 7.91 -3.87 4.09
CA ALA A 82 6.96 -4.65 3.30
C ALA A 82 6.82 -4.16 1.85
N THR A 83 7.48 -3.05 1.47
CA THR A 83 7.26 -2.41 0.15
C THR A 83 8.54 -2.35 -0.67
N PRO A 84 8.90 -3.42 -1.39
CA PRO A 84 9.96 -3.36 -2.39
C PRO A 84 9.51 -2.55 -3.62
N PRO A 85 10.45 -2.13 -4.49
CA PRO A 85 11.91 -2.25 -4.36
C PRO A 85 12.51 -1.26 -3.35
N TYR A 86 13.47 -1.71 -2.52
CA TYR A 86 14.04 -0.90 -1.42
C TYR A 86 15.09 0.15 -1.83
N ARG A 87 15.65 0.03 -3.05
CA ARG A 87 16.71 0.92 -3.57
C ARG A 87 16.29 1.67 -4.83
N SER A 88 14.99 1.94 -4.96
CA SER A 88 14.42 2.65 -6.09
C SER A 88 13.43 3.70 -5.61
N LEU A 89 12.75 4.35 -6.55
CA LEU A 89 11.62 5.20 -6.26
C LEU A 89 10.59 4.43 -5.44
N SER A 90 10.21 5.00 -4.31
CA SER A 90 9.29 4.35 -3.38
C SER A 90 7.89 4.95 -3.48
N PRO A 91 6.83 4.12 -3.59
CA PRO A 91 5.45 4.61 -3.52
C PRO A 91 5.14 5.21 -2.13
N LEU A 92 6.01 4.99 -1.13
CA LEU A 92 5.90 5.56 0.20
C LEU A 92 6.31 7.03 0.26
N ILE A 93 6.82 7.64 -0.83
CA ILE A 93 7.31 9.02 -0.80
C ILE A 93 6.51 9.90 -1.76
N VAL A 94 5.82 10.90 -1.23
CA VAL A 94 5.15 11.96 -1.99
C VAL A 94 5.99 13.24 -1.86
N SER A 95 6.92 13.46 -2.77
CA SER A 95 7.82 14.63 -2.71
C SER A 95 8.32 15.05 -4.08
N THR A 96 8.91 16.24 -4.12
CA THR A 96 9.70 16.71 -5.26
C THR A 96 11.16 16.20 -5.25
N GLY A 97 11.50 15.30 -4.32
CA GLY A 97 12.83 14.74 -4.21
C GLY A 97 13.21 13.89 -5.43
N LEU A 98 14.51 13.63 -5.60
CA LEU A 98 15.04 12.83 -6.71
C LEU A 98 14.69 13.37 -8.11
N GLY A 99 14.47 14.68 -8.22
CA GLY A 99 14.18 15.35 -9.49
C GLY A 99 12.71 15.28 -9.91
N PHE A 100 11.80 14.82 -9.04
CA PHE A 100 10.36 14.85 -9.31
C PHE A 100 9.86 16.29 -9.26
N ARG A 101 9.05 16.69 -10.24
CA ARG A 101 8.31 17.95 -10.14
C ARG A 101 7.07 17.73 -9.27
N ALA A 102 6.52 18.80 -8.70
CA ALA A 102 5.32 18.71 -7.87
C ALA A 102 4.15 18.04 -8.59
N GLN A 103 3.98 18.31 -9.89
CA GLN A 103 2.98 17.65 -10.73
C GLN A 103 3.26 16.16 -10.93
N ASP A 104 4.51 15.73 -10.94
CA ASP A 104 4.86 14.31 -11.07
C ASP A 104 4.58 13.56 -9.77
N ALA A 105 4.88 14.19 -8.63
CA ALA A 105 4.59 13.64 -7.31
C ALA A 105 3.09 13.42 -7.09
N VAL A 106 2.26 14.36 -7.54
CA VAL A 106 0.79 14.25 -7.53
C VAL A 106 0.30 13.27 -8.59
N GLY A 107 0.94 13.23 -9.75
CA GLY A 107 0.58 12.35 -10.86
C GLY A 107 0.85 10.87 -10.61
N TRP A 108 1.75 10.52 -9.70
CA TRP A 108 1.91 9.15 -9.22
C TRP A 108 0.83 8.84 -8.19
N ASN A 109 -0.36 8.51 -8.70
CA ASN A 109 -1.58 8.32 -7.90
C ASN A 109 -2.52 7.31 -8.58
N PRO A 110 -2.99 6.23 -7.94
CA PRO A 110 -2.76 5.86 -6.55
C PRO A 110 -1.38 5.25 -6.29
N ARG A 111 -0.93 5.33 -5.04
CA ARG A 111 0.32 4.72 -4.55
C ARG A 111 0.00 3.47 -3.76
N ARG A 112 0.37 2.32 -4.32
CA ARG A 112 0.18 1.01 -3.69
C ARG A 112 1.39 0.65 -2.86
N PHE A 113 1.16 0.14 -1.66
CA PHE A 113 2.21 -0.33 -0.76
C PHE A 113 1.69 -1.49 0.08
N ARG A 114 2.56 -2.09 0.89
CA ARG A 114 2.19 -3.13 1.85
C ARG A 114 2.72 -2.78 3.22
N TYR A 115 2.25 -3.46 4.25
CA TYR A 115 2.72 -3.20 5.61
C TYR A 115 2.73 -4.45 6.49
N ALA A 116 3.68 -4.50 7.43
CA ALA A 116 3.66 -5.49 8.50
C ALA A 116 2.56 -5.15 9.53
N ALA A 117 1.48 -5.92 9.55
CA ALA A 117 0.31 -5.62 10.38
C ALA A 117 0.41 -6.15 11.84
N THR A 118 1.46 -6.91 12.16
CA THR A 118 1.69 -7.45 13.51
C THR A 118 3.16 -7.33 13.90
N PRO A 119 3.49 -7.27 15.20
CA PRO A 119 4.88 -7.26 15.66
C PRO A 119 5.69 -8.46 15.18
N ALA A 120 5.08 -9.64 15.12
CA ALA A 120 5.73 -10.86 14.63
C ALA A 120 6.08 -10.78 13.14
N ALA A 121 5.17 -10.25 12.32
CA ALA A 121 5.42 -10.02 10.89
C ALA A 121 6.52 -8.97 10.69
N HIS A 122 6.50 -7.89 11.46
CA HIS A 122 7.53 -6.84 11.42
C HIS A 122 8.90 -7.43 11.73
N ALA A 123 9.05 -8.15 12.85
CA ALA A 123 10.31 -8.77 13.24
C ALA A 123 10.82 -9.79 12.22
N ALA A 124 9.92 -10.56 11.58
CA ALA A 124 10.31 -11.52 10.55
C ALA A 124 10.82 -10.83 9.28
N LEU A 125 10.12 -9.78 8.83
CA LEU A 125 10.54 -8.97 7.68
C LEU A 125 11.86 -8.24 7.96
N GLN A 126 12.00 -7.56 9.10
CA GLN A 126 13.22 -6.85 9.51
C GLN A 126 14.44 -7.77 9.45
N ARG A 127 14.35 -8.96 10.07
CA ARG A 127 15.46 -9.92 10.10
C ARG A 127 15.93 -10.33 8.70
N LEU A 128 15.00 -10.57 7.77
CA LEU A 128 15.34 -10.95 6.40
C LEU A 128 15.82 -9.74 5.58
N TYR A 129 15.17 -8.59 5.74
CA TYR A 129 15.58 -7.33 5.13
C TYR A 129 17.04 -6.99 5.47
N ASP A 130 17.43 -7.07 6.75
CA ASP A 130 18.80 -6.80 7.18
C ASP A 130 19.78 -7.77 6.52
N LYS A 131 19.47 -9.07 6.55
CA LYS A 131 20.30 -10.09 5.90
C LYS A 131 20.50 -9.81 4.42
N VAL A 132 19.42 -9.53 3.70
CA VAL A 132 19.42 -9.32 2.25
C VAL A 132 20.13 -8.02 1.87
N THR A 133 19.88 -6.94 2.61
CA THR A 133 20.37 -5.60 2.22
C THR A 133 21.78 -5.28 2.70
N THR A 134 22.25 -5.96 3.75
CA THR A 134 23.61 -5.78 4.28
C THR A 134 24.61 -6.84 3.82
N ALA A 135 24.14 -8.02 3.38
CA ALA A 135 25.04 -9.04 2.84
C ALA A 135 25.69 -8.57 1.54
N LYS A 136 26.99 -8.89 1.39
CA LYS A 136 27.72 -8.67 0.14
C LYS A 136 27.16 -9.52 -0.99
N ASP A 137 26.82 -10.77 -0.67
CA ASP A 137 26.21 -11.76 -1.56
C ASP A 137 24.97 -12.35 -0.85
N PRO A 138 23.78 -11.77 -1.02
CA PRO A 138 22.56 -12.26 -0.38
C PRO A 138 22.21 -13.68 -0.87
N SER A 139 21.76 -14.52 0.06
CA SER A 139 21.33 -15.88 -0.26
C SER A 139 20.04 -15.85 -1.10
N PRO A 140 19.97 -16.54 -2.24
CA PRO A 140 18.74 -16.64 -3.03
C PRO A 140 17.54 -17.20 -2.22
N ALA A 141 17.82 -18.02 -1.20
CA ALA A 141 16.78 -18.54 -0.32
C ALA A 141 16.25 -17.47 0.65
N ASP A 142 17.12 -16.60 1.18
CA ASP A 142 16.69 -15.49 2.03
C ASP A 142 15.92 -14.43 1.20
N ASP A 143 16.36 -14.16 -0.03
CA ASP A 143 15.64 -13.28 -0.98
C ASP A 143 14.24 -13.82 -1.31
N ALA A 144 14.14 -15.12 -1.63
CA ALA A 144 12.88 -15.77 -1.94
C ALA A 144 11.93 -15.76 -0.73
N GLU A 145 12.45 -16.00 0.48
CA GLU A 145 11.65 -15.97 1.69
C GLU A 145 11.19 -14.54 2.03
N LEU A 146 12.04 -13.53 1.85
CA LEU A 146 11.64 -12.13 2.00
C LEU A 146 10.51 -11.77 1.03
N GLY A 147 10.66 -12.15 -0.25
CA GLY A 147 9.63 -11.97 -1.27
C GLY A 147 8.31 -12.65 -0.90
N ARG A 148 8.36 -13.86 -0.32
CA ARG A 148 7.18 -14.58 0.16
C ARG A 148 6.49 -13.86 1.32
N LEU A 149 7.25 -13.36 2.29
CA LEU A 149 6.68 -12.60 3.42
C LEU A 149 6.06 -11.29 2.96
N VAL A 150 6.72 -10.57 2.04
CA VAL A 150 6.17 -9.36 1.42
C VAL A 150 4.87 -9.67 0.67
N ALA A 151 4.83 -10.73 -0.14
CA ALA A 151 3.65 -11.11 -0.90
C ALA A 151 2.46 -11.49 0.00
N ALA A 152 2.71 -12.02 1.19
CA ALA A 152 1.71 -12.34 2.20
C ALA A 152 1.29 -11.14 3.07
N ALA A 153 2.04 -10.03 3.04
CA ALA A 153 1.73 -8.85 3.83
C ALA A 153 0.47 -8.14 3.30
N PRO A 154 -0.40 -7.61 4.18
CA PRO A 154 -1.59 -6.86 3.77
C PRO A 154 -1.26 -5.68 2.84
N GLU A 155 -2.12 -5.45 1.86
CA GLU A 155 -2.00 -4.34 0.92
C GLU A 155 -2.61 -3.06 1.49
N ALA A 156 -2.07 -1.94 1.05
CA ALA A 156 -2.58 -0.62 1.32
C ALA A 156 -2.43 0.29 0.10
N THR A 157 -3.22 1.36 0.08
CA THR A 157 -3.17 2.37 -0.98
C THR A 157 -3.27 3.75 -0.36
N LEU A 158 -2.39 4.66 -0.78
CA LEU A 158 -2.53 6.10 -0.62
C LEU A 158 -3.09 6.66 -1.94
N GLU A 159 -4.26 7.27 -1.86
CA GLU A 159 -4.89 7.98 -2.96
C GLU A 159 -4.89 9.48 -2.64
N ILE A 160 -4.33 10.30 -3.53
CA ILE A 160 -4.46 11.76 -3.47
C ILE A 160 -5.82 12.11 -4.07
N LEU A 161 -6.69 12.69 -3.25
CA LEU A 161 -8.06 13.08 -3.60
C LEU A 161 -8.13 14.52 -4.11
N ASP A 162 -7.21 15.36 -3.67
CA ASP A 162 -7.01 16.74 -4.11
C ASP A 162 -5.62 17.22 -3.69
N ALA A 163 -5.06 18.22 -4.36
CA ALA A 163 -3.74 18.75 -4.05
C ALA A 163 -3.60 20.23 -4.40
N GLY A 164 -2.88 20.98 -3.58
CA GLY A 164 -2.38 22.31 -3.93
C GLY A 164 -0.90 22.23 -4.24
N LEU A 165 -0.49 22.79 -5.37
CA LEU A 165 0.92 22.81 -5.76
C LEU A 165 1.31 24.06 -6.55
N ILE A 166 2.58 24.41 -6.47
CA ILE A 166 3.27 25.26 -7.43
C ILE A 166 3.98 24.33 -8.41
N PRO A 167 3.70 24.38 -9.72
CA PRO A 167 4.28 23.46 -10.69
C PRO A 167 5.77 23.73 -10.92
N GLY A 168 6.52 22.65 -11.14
CA GLY A 168 7.92 22.73 -11.54
C GLY A 168 8.08 23.03 -13.02
N THR A 169 9.12 23.77 -13.38
CA THR A 169 9.41 24.17 -14.77
C THR A 169 10.42 23.27 -15.49
N ALA A 170 11.07 22.35 -14.78
CA ALA A 170 12.01 21.42 -15.38
C ALA A 170 11.33 20.42 -16.32
N ASP A 171 12.13 19.77 -17.15
CA ASP A 171 11.71 18.61 -17.92
C ASP A 171 11.40 17.44 -16.97
N GLN A 172 10.44 16.60 -17.35
CA GLN A 172 10.12 15.40 -16.60
C GLN A 172 11.29 14.41 -16.70
N VAL A 173 11.79 13.93 -15.57
CA VAL A 173 12.79 12.85 -15.54
C VAL A 173 12.15 11.51 -15.95
N GLU A 174 12.92 10.64 -16.60
CA GLU A 174 12.43 9.36 -17.13
C GLU A 174 11.75 8.49 -16.06
N SER A 175 12.31 8.45 -14.87
CA SER A 175 11.79 7.68 -13.74
C SER A 175 10.43 8.21 -13.24
N ALA A 176 10.16 9.50 -13.40
CA ALA A 176 8.86 10.10 -13.12
C ALA A 176 7.83 9.78 -14.20
N ASN A 177 8.24 9.79 -15.48
CA ASN A 177 7.35 9.42 -16.60
C ASN A 177 6.77 8.00 -16.45
N ALA A 178 7.53 7.07 -15.87
CA ALA A 178 7.09 5.70 -15.64
C ALA A 178 5.91 5.56 -14.65
N VAL A 179 5.72 6.54 -13.76
CA VAL A 179 4.78 6.42 -12.62
C VAL A 179 3.76 7.57 -12.54
N ALA A 180 4.11 8.75 -13.05
CA ALA A 180 3.31 9.97 -12.93
C ALA A 180 2.22 10.09 -14.02
N VAL A 181 1.44 9.02 -14.20
CA VAL A 181 0.51 8.87 -15.33
C VAL A 181 -0.90 9.41 -15.07
N HIS A 182 -1.17 9.90 -13.86
CA HIS A 182 -2.53 10.29 -13.43
C HIS A 182 -2.66 11.77 -13.04
N PHE A 183 -1.71 12.64 -13.42
CA PHE A 183 -1.78 14.05 -13.08
C PHE A 183 -3.03 14.74 -13.65
N THR A 184 -3.40 14.44 -14.89
CA THR A 184 -4.58 15.02 -15.56
C THR A 184 -5.91 14.55 -14.97
N THR A 185 -5.93 13.43 -14.24
CA THR A 185 -7.13 12.85 -13.63
C THR A 185 -7.21 13.04 -12.12
N THR A 186 -6.10 13.41 -11.47
CA THR A 186 -6.06 13.73 -10.05
C THR A 186 -6.51 15.17 -9.86
N ALA A 187 -7.53 15.41 -9.02
CA ALA A 187 -7.96 16.78 -8.72
C ALA A 187 -6.79 17.57 -8.11
N HIS A 188 -6.61 18.81 -8.56
CA HIS A 188 -5.56 19.67 -8.06
C HIS A 188 -5.87 21.15 -8.32
N ARG A 189 -5.21 22.01 -7.55
CA ARG A 189 -5.14 23.46 -7.73
C ARG A 189 -3.71 23.89 -7.96
N ILE A 190 -3.53 24.73 -8.98
CA ILE A 190 -2.26 25.37 -9.28
C ILE A 190 -2.21 26.72 -8.56
N ASP A 191 -1.29 26.81 -7.61
CA ASP A 191 -1.00 28.04 -6.89
C ASP A 191 0.17 28.78 -7.56
N GLN A 192 0.22 30.11 -7.42
CA GLN A 192 1.32 30.92 -7.94
C GLN A 192 2.44 31.04 -6.91
N PRO A 193 3.72 31.04 -7.35
CA PRO A 193 4.84 31.30 -6.45
C PRO A 193 4.74 32.71 -5.87
N ALA A 194 5.03 32.84 -4.56
CA ALA A 194 4.85 34.10 -3.82
C ALA A 194 5.73 35.25 -4.34
N ASP A 195 6.87 34.94 -4.94
CA ASP A 195 7.80 35.88 -5.56
C ASP A 195 7.65 35.99 -7.08
N GLY A 196 6.63 35.34 -7.64
CA GLY A 196 6.39 35.25 -9.08
C GLY A 196 7.40 34.38 -9.83
N LYS A 197 8.35 33.73 -9.15
CA LYS A 197 9.40 32.91 -9.78
C LYS A 197 9.15 31.44 -9.52
N GLY A 198 8.88 30.69 -10.58
CA GLY A 198 8.82 29.23 -10.50
C GLY A 198 10.17 28.62 -10.14
N THR A 199 10.15 27.44 -9.51
CA THR A 199 11.36 26.64 -9.27
C THR A 199 11.40 25.47 -10.26
N PRO A 200 12.59 24.88 -10.52
CA PRO A 200 12.68 23.72 -11.42
C PRO A 200 11.75 22.57 -11.03
N LEU A 201 11.62 22.29 -9.73
CA LEU A 201 10.83 21.16 -9.22
C LEU A 201 9.44 21.56 -8.72
N GLY A 202 9.15 22.85 -8.56
CA GLY A 202 7.92 23.31 -7.97
C GLY A 202 7.86 23.05 -6.47
N LYS A 203 6.65 22.99 -5.92
CA LYS A 203 6.40 22.76 -4.49
C LYS A 203 5.02 22.15 -4.26
N LEU A 204 4.93 21.21 -3.32
CA LEU A 204 3.67 20.73 -2.79
C LEU A 204 3.25 21.63 -1.62
N GLU A 205 2.04 22.20 -1.67
CA GLU A 205 1.51 23.07 -0.61
C GLU A 205 0.63 22.30 0.37
N TRP A 206 -0.22 21.41 -0.14
CA TRP A 206 -1.06 20.54 0.67
C TRP A 206 -1.58 19.38 -0.18
N ILE A 207 -1.98 18.29 0.47
CA ILE A 207 -2.74 17.21 -0.14
C ILE A 207 -3.92 16.81 0.73
N ARG A 208 -5.06 16.54 0.09
CA ARG A 208 -6.17 15.79 0.67
C ARG A 208 -6.07 14.36 0.17
N PHE A 209 -6.19 13.40 1.07
CA PHE A 209 -5.84 12.02 0.76
C PHE A 209 -6.77 11.01 1.41
N ARG A 210 -6.68 9.78 0.92
CA ARG A 210 -7.29 8.58 1.47
C ARG A 210 -6.26 7.46 1.59
N PHE A 211 -6.09 6.93 2.79
CA PHE A 211 -5.53 5.60 2.98
C PHE A 211 -6.64 4.55 2.94
N SER A 212 -6.42 3.49 2.17
CA SER A 212 -7.23 2.27 2.19
C SER A 212 -6.32 1.10 2.54
N LEU A 213 -6.52 0.43 3.68
CA LEU A 213 -5.67 -0.66 4.15
C LEU A 213 -6.48 -1.94 4.31
N ASP A 214 -5.99 -3.05 3.78
CA ASP A 214 -6.61 -4.37 4.00
C ASP A 214 -6.50 -4.77 5.47
N VAL A 215 -7.60 -5.25 6.06
CA VAL A 215 -7.64 -5.68 7.46
C VAL A 215 -7.33 -7.17 7.54
N PRO A 216 -6.15 -7.58 8.05
CA PRO A 216 -5.86 -9.00 8.21
C PRO A 216 -6.75 -9.64 9.28
N PRO A 217 -6.92 -10.97 9.22
CA PRO A 217 -7.65 -11.71 10.24
C PRO A 217 -7.14 -11.42 11.66
N GLY A 218 -8.07 -11.21 12.61
CA GLY A 218 -7.74 -10.94 14.01
C GLY A 218 -7.33 -9.50 14.34
N MET A 219 -7.08 -8.64 13.35
CA MET A 219 -6.87 -7.22 13.61
C MET A 219 -8.18 -6.55 13.99
N VAL A 220 -8.20 -5.92 15.17
CA VAL A 220 -9.32 -5.09 15.64
C VAL A 220 -9.02 -3.64 15.26
N PRO A 221 -9.83 -3.03 14.36
CA PRO A 221 -9.67 -1.62 13.99
C PRO A 221 -9.89 -0.70 15.18
N ALA A 222 -9.16 0.42 15.20
CA ALA A 222 -9.36 1.44 16.22
C ALA A 222 -10.75 2.11 16.11
N SER A 223 -11.20 2.70 17.22
CA SER A 223 -12.48 3.44 17.24
C SER A 223 -12.50 4.57 16.21
N GLY A 224 -13.63 4.75 15.54
CA GLY A 224 -13.82 5.79 14.52
C GLY A 224 -13.15 5.49 13.17
N ILE A 225 -12.62 4.29 12.96
CA ILE A 225 -12.15 3.85 11.63
C ILE A 225 -13.32 3.30 10.82
N LYS A 226 -13.51 3.84 9.62
CA LYS A 226 -14.52 3.34 8.67
C LYS A 226 -14.05 2.01 8.08
N LEU A 227 -14.92 1.00 8.13
CA LEU A 227 -14.72 -0.27 7.45
C LEU A 227 -15.61 -0.35 6.22
N VAL A 228 -15.03 -0.78 5.11
CA VAL A 228 -15.74 -1.04 3.86
C VAL A 228 -15.46 -2.48 3.41
N PRO A 229 -16.39 -3.13 2.69
CA PRO A 229 -16.09 -4.38 1.99
C PRO A 229 -14.86 -4.21 1.08
N GLY A 230 -13.97 -5.19 1.10
CA GLY A 230 -12.76 -5.22 0.27
C GLY A 230 -12.63 -6.53 -0.49
N SER A 231 -11.64 -6.61 -1.37
CA SER A 231 -11.15 -7.86 -1.95
C SER A 231 -9.86 -8.24 -1.23
N CYS A 232 -9.76 -9.45 -0.68
CA CYS A 232 -8.48 -9.93 -0.14
C CYS A 232 -7.57 -10.31 -1.31
N SER A 233 -6.34 -9.82 -1.30
CA SER A 233 -5.24 -10.34 -2.13
C SER A 233 -4.52 -11.52 -1.46
N ILE A 234 -5.13 -12.16 -0.46
CA ILE A 234 -4.50 -13.23 0.31
C ILE A 234 -4.70 -14.55 -0.45
N LEU A 235 -3.61 -15.05 -1.04
CA LEU A 235 -3.46 -16.43 -1.52
C LEU A 235 -2.99 -17.34 -0.39
#